data_AF-A0A939C978-F1
#
_entry.id   AF-A0A939C978-F1
#
_cell.length_a   1.000
_cell.length_b   1.000
_cell.length_c   1.000
_cell.angle_alpha   90.00
_cell.angle_beta   90.00
_cell.angle_gamma   90.00
#
_symmetry.space_group_name_H-M   'P 1'
#
loop_
_entity.id
_entity.type
_entity.pdbx_description
1 polymer ?
#
loop_
_entity_poly.entity_id
_entity_poly.type
_entity_poly.pdbx_seq_one_letter_code
_entity_poly.pdbx_strand_id
1 'polypeptide(L)'
;MDKALLLHSVLLAFLWLMLAGAYASIGPPSFAVNHELKNCQVFYLGDECTICSLPQGWIYIGDPLFAECPQGYTELQPQAILPECSKLKAGFCCSLANTGSNGDCNDLVVNPALEKCAFVETVDGCENLPAGWKFPDFNAEWNGLCPLGFKWINEVVECQPLNWRDDIEVVDNNPLYMAIVLVAMVFALLVVKKPRPWKFK
;
A
#
# COMPACT_ATOMS: atom_id res chain seq x y z
N MET A 1 38.39 35.84 -24.97
CA MET A 1 37.67 34.59 -24.67
C MET A 1 36.43 34.57 -25.55
N ASP A 2 36.26 33.51 -26.35
CA ASP A 2 35.24 33.48 -27.40
C ASP A 2 33.84 33.27 -26.81
N LYS A 3 32.88 34.13 -27.17
CA LYS A 3 31.53 34.11 -26.58
C LYS A 3 30.78 32.82 -26.92
N ALA A 4 31.10 32.23 -28.08
CA ALA A 4 30.53 30.96 -28.50
C ALA A 4 30.98 29.78 -27.62
N LEU A 5 32.22 29.81 -27.14
CA LEU A 5 32.77 28.77 -26.26
C LEU A 5 32.10 28.83 -24.88
N LEU A 6 31.92 30.05 -24.34
CA LEU A 6 31.27 30.24 -23.04
C LEU A 6 29.81 29.78 -23.05
N LEU A 7 29.06 30.07 -24.12
CA LEU A 7 27.66 29.67 -24.25
C LEU A 7 27.51 28.14 -24.31
N HIS A 8 28.39 27.45 -25.04
CA HIS A 8 28.37 25.98 -25.11
C HIS A 8 28.68 25.35 -23.76
N SER A 9 29.67 25.86 -23.03
CA SER A 9 30.02 25.34 -21.70
C SER A 9 28.88 25.50 -20.70
N VAL A 10 28.17 26.63 -20.74
CA VAL A 10 27.00 26.87 -19.86
C VAL A 10 25.84 25.94 -20.22
N LEU A 11 25.55 25.74 -21.52
CA LEU A 11 24.50 24.82 -21.97
C LEU A 11 24.77 23.36 -21.57
N LEU A 12 26.02 22.90 -21.71
CA LEU A 12 26.43 21.56 -21.29
C LEU A 12 26.31 21.35 -19.77
N ALA A 13 26.73 22.35 -18.97
CA ALA A 13 26.60 22.29 -17.52
C ALA A 13 25.12 22.26 -17.09
N PHE A 14 24.27 23.06 -17.75
CA PHE A 14 22.83 23.07 -17.49
C PHE A 14 22.16 21.75 -17.90
N LEU A 15 22.56 21.16 -19.04
CA LEU A 15 22.07 19.85 -19.47
C LEU A 15 22.47 18.74 -18.49
N TRP A 16 23.70 18.80 -17.95
CA TRP A 16 24.19 17.89 -16.92
C TRP A 16 23.43 18.01 -15.60
N LEU A 17 23.11 19.24 -15.18
CA LEU A 17 22.30 19.49 -13.98
C LEU A 17 20.87 18.97 -14.13
N MET A 18 20.30 19.03 -15.34
CA MET A 18 18.95 18.51 -15.61
C MET A 18 18.91 16.97 -15.67
N LEU A 19 20.03 16.32 -15.99
CA LEU A 19 20.17 14.85 -15.95
C LEU A 19 20.44 14.32 -14.53
N ALA A 20 20.89 15.17 -13.61
CA ALA A 20 21.08 14.83 -12.20
C ALA A 20 19.75 14.81 -11.41
N GLY A 21 18.63 14.48 -12.06
CA GLY A 21 17.40 14.16 -11.36
C GLY A 21 17.69 13.09 -10.32
N ALA A 22 17.22 13.33 -9.09
CA ALA A 22 17.31 12.35 -8.02
C ALA A 22 16.38 11.18 -8.38
N TYR A 23 16.90 10.23 -9.13
CA TYR A 23 16.23 8.97 -9.34
C TYR A 23 16.25 8.21 -8.02
N ALA A 24 15.10 7.63 -7.69
CA ALA A 24 15.00 6.61 -6.68
C ALA A 24 16.11 5.58 -6.91
N SER A 25 17.02 5.42 -5.95
CA SER A 25 18.14 4.50 -6.10
C SER A 25 17.74 3.22 -5.41
N ILE A 26 17.69 2.14 -6.18
CA ILE A 26 17.61 0.79 -5.64
C ILE A 26 18.68 0.64 -4.55
N GLY A 27 18.27 0.16 -3.38
CA GLY A 27 19.16 -0.12 -2.27
C GLY A 27 20.20 -1.18 -2.65
N PRO A 28 21.36 -1.20 -1.96
CA PRO A 28 22.40 -2.16 -2.28
C PRO A 28 21.86 -3.59 -2.19
N PRO A 29 22.24 -4.47 -3.14
CA PRO A 29 21.80 -5.85 -3.12
C PRO A 29 22.37 -6.56 -1.88
N SER A 30 21.63 -7.53 -1.39
CA SER A 30 21.92 -8.30 -0.18
C SER A 30 21.95 -9.78 -0.50
N PHE A 31 22.97 -10.49 -0.05
CA PHE A 31 23.08 -11.93 -0.26
C PHE A 31 22.52 -12.67 0.95
N ALA A 32 21.63 -13.64 0.72
CA ALA A 32 20.95 -14.37 1.79
C ALA A 32 20.82 -15.85 1.48
N VAL A 33 20.63 -16.66 2.53
CA VAL A 33 20.50 -18.11 2.46
C VAL A 33 19.28 -18.60 3.19
N ASN A 34 18.70 -19.70 2.72
CA ASN A 34 17.73 -20.49 3.45
C ASN A 34 18.36 -21.84 3.79
N HIS A 35 18.63 -22.08 5.07
CA HIS A 35 19.33 -23.28 5.53
C HIS A 35 18.50 -24.55 5.42
N GLU A 36 17.18 -24.46 5.57
CA GLU A 36 16.26 -25.59 5.47
C GLU A 36 16.20 -26.12 4.03
N LEU A 37 16.06 -25.21 3.07
CA LEU A 37 15.97 -25.53 1.64
C LEU A 37 17.34 -25.68 0.98
N LYS A 38 18.43 -25.30 1.66
CA LYS A 38 19.79 -25.20 1.11
C LYS A 38 19.84 -24.36 -0.17
N ASN A 39 19.22 -23.19 -0.13
CA ASN A 39 19.23 -22.24 -1.24
C ASN A 39 19.95 -20.95 -0.83
N CYS A 40 20.55 -20.27 -1.80
CA CYS A 40 21.09 -18.92 -1.65
C CYS A 40 20.63 -18.06 -2.83
N GLN A 41 20.50 -16.75 -2.63
CA GLN A 41 20.25 -15.80 -3.73
C GLN A 41 20.58 -14.36 -3.31
N VAL A 42 20.62 -13.49 -4.32
CA VAL A 42 20.66 -12.04 -4.14
C VAL A 42 19.24 -11.48 -3.99
N PHE A 43 19.03 -10.61 -3.01
CA PHE A 43 17.82 -9.83 -2.78
C PHE A 43 18.07 -8.34 -2.91
N TYR A 44 17.08 -7.59 -3.40
CA TYR A 44 17.06 -6.13 -3.33
C TYR A 44 16.07 -5.73 -2.25
N LEU A 45 16.58 -5.23 -1.12
CA LEU A 45 15.78 -5.03 0.10
C LEU A 45 15.06 -3.67 0.17
N GLY A 46 14.74 -3.10 -0.99
CA GLY A 46 14.01 -1.85 -1.11
C GLY A 46 14.88 -0.69 -1.63
N ASP A 47 14.35 0.52 -1.49
CA ASP A 47 14.93 1.80 -1.91
C ASP A 47 14.51 2.88 -0.90
N GLU A 48 14.68 4.16 -1.22
CA GLU A 48 14.28 5.23 -0.30
C GLU A 48 12.77 5.32 -0.04
N CYS A 49 11.93 4.62 -0.81
CA CYS A 49 10.48 4.63 -0.71
C CYS A 49 9.83 3.25 -0.46
N THR A 50 10.67 2.24 -0.30
CA THR A 50 10.25 0.86 -0.08
C THR A 50 11.08 0.24 1.02
N ILE A 51 10.44 -0.36 2.00
CA ILE A 51 11.11 -1.19 2.99
C ILE A 51 10.78 -2.64 2.66
N CYS A 52 11.78 -3.41 2.25
CA CYS A 52 11.60 -4.83 2.04
C CYS A 52 12.36 -5.65 3.09
N SER A 53 11.78 -6.79 3.44
CA SER A 53 12.36 -7.76 4.36
C SER A 53 12.57 -9.10 3.65
N LEU A 54 13.54 -9.87 4.16
CA LEU A 54 13.76 -11.22 3.68
C LEU A 54 12.55 -12.09 4.01
N PRO A 55 12.11 -12.98 3.10
CA PRO A 55 11.01 -13.91 3.39
C PRO A 55 11.36 -14.82 4.58
N GLN A 56 10.33 -15.38 5.20
CA GLN A 56 10.53 -16.28 6.33
C GLN A 56 11.54 -17.41 6.03
N GLY A 57 12.47 -17.63 6.96
CA GLY A 57 13.50 -18.68 6.86
C GLY A 57 14.76 -18.28 6.08
N TRP A 58 14.80 -17.09 5.49
CA TRP A 58 16.00 -16.54 4.86
C TRP A 58 16.83 -15.69 5.84
N ILE A 59 18.16 -15.80 5.74
CA ILE A 59 19.11 -15.11 6.62
C ILE A 59 20.13 -14.38 5.76
N TYR A 60 20.35 -13.10 6.05
CA TYR A 60 21.39 -12.29 5.42
C TYR A 60 22.79 -12.84 5.78
N ILE A 61 23.64 -13.04 4.78
CA ILE A 61 25.01 -13.51 4.98
C ILE A 61 26.09 -12.53 4.51
N GLY A 62 25.72 -11.46 3.80
CA GLY A 62 26.66 -10.41 3.44
C GLY A 62 26.31 -9.66 2.15
N ASP A 63 27.24 -8.80 1.76
CA ASP A 63 27.22 -8.14 0.45
C ASP A 63 27.56 -9.18 -0.64
N PRO A 64 26.84 -9.22 -1.77
CA PRO A 64 27.12 -10.13 -2.89
C PRO A 64 28.54 -10.05 -3.47
N LEU A 65 29.27 -8.96 -3.23
CA LEU A 65 30.67 -8.82 -3.65
C LEU A 65 31.65 -9.60 -2.75
N PHE A 66 31.26 -9.95 -1.52
CA PHE A 66 32.12 -10.58 -0.53
C PHE A 66 31.57 -11.90 0.01
N ALA A 67 30.27 -12.17 -0.17
CA ALA A 67 29.62 -13.39 0.25
C ALA A 67 29.48 -14.36 -0.93
N GLU A 68 29.76 -15.64 -0.67
CA GLU A 68 29.56 -16.73 -1.62
C GLU A 68 28.48 -17.67 -1.14
N CYS A 69 27.84 -18.37 -2.10
CA CYS A 69 26.88 -19.40 -1.77
C CYS A 69 27.57 -20.54 -0.99
N PRO A 70 27.05 -20.94 0.19
CA PRO A 70 27.69 -22.00 0.96
C PRO A 70 27.79 -23.31 0.18
N GLN A 71 28.83 -24.10 0.43
CA GLN A 71 29.02 -25.37 -0.26
C GLN A 71 27.81 -26.30 -0.07
N GLY A 72 27.32 -26.85 -1.20
CA GLY A 72 26.16 -27.75 -1.22
C GLY A 72 24.81 -27.04 -1.19
N TYR A 73 24.80 -25.70 -1.31
CA TYR A 73 23.58 -24.91 -1.54
C TYR A 73 23.38 -24.71 -3.04
N THR A 74 22.12 -24.53 -3.44
CA THR A 74 21.77 -24.15 -4.82
C THR A 74 21.64 -22.63 -4.90
N GLU A 75 22.43 -22.02 -5.77
CA GLU A 75 22.26 -20.61 -6.11
C GLU A 75 21.07 -20.44 -7.05
N LEU A 76 20.05 -19.71 -6.57
CA LEU A 76 18.89 -19.38 -7.38
C LEU A 76 19.19 -18.15 -8.22
N GLN A 77 18.49 -18.05 -9.35
CA GLN A 77 18.53 -16.83 -10.16
C GLN A 77 18.06 -15.62 -9.34
N PRO A 78 18.60 -14.42 -9.57
CA PRO A 78 18.07 -13.21 -8.97
C PRO A 78 16.56 -13.12 -9.21
N GLN A 79 15.80 -12.72 -8.19
CA GLN A 79 14.33 -12.58 -8.23
C GLN A 79 13.54 -13.91 -8.31
N ALA A 80 14.18 -15.08 -8.19
CA ALA A 80 13.47 -16.36 -8.09
C ALA A 80 12.52 -16.39 -6.89
N ILE A 81 12.98 -15.85 -5.75
CA ILE A 81 12.14 -15.53 -4.60
C ILE A 81 12.12 -14.01 -4.42
N LEU A 82 10.93 -13.42 -4.25
CA LEU A 82 10.77 -11.99 -4.02
C LEU A 82 10.79 -11.69 -2.52
N PRO A 83 11.41 -10.57 -2.08
CA PRO A 83 11.30 -10.12 -0.70
C PRO A 83 9.89 -9.62 -0.38
N GLU A 84 9.56 -9.57 0.90
CA GLU A 84 8.29 -9.01 1.39
C GLU A 84 8.46 -7.49 1.55
N CYS A 85 7.85 -6.73 0.64
CA CYS A 85 7.99 -5.29 0.57
C CYS A 85 6.76 -4.55 1.11
N SER A 86 7.00 -3.47 1.82
CA SER A 86 6.00 -2.50 2.28
C SER A 86 6.35 -1.11 1.77
N LYS A 87 5.33 -0.32 1.44
CA LYS A 87 5.49 1.05 0.95
C LYS A 87 5.80 1.97 2.13
N LEU A 88 6.83 2.80 2.01
CA LEU A 88 7.09 3.84 3.00
C LEU A 88 6.13 5.01 2.81
N LYS A 89 5.36 5.34 3.86
CA LYS A 89 4.43 6.47 3.87
C LYS A 89 5.14 7.77 4.22
N ALA A 90 6.00 8.24 3.32
CA ALA A 90 6.75 9.48 3.50
C ALA A 90 6.44 10.50 2.40
N GLY A 91 6.36 11.77 2.77
CA GLY A 91 5.93 12.84 1.84
C GLY A 91 6.84 12.98 0.61
N PHE A 92 8.15 12.78 0.76
CA PHE A 92 9.10 12.82 -0.34
C PHE A 92 8.95 11.63 -1.31
N CYS A 93 8.30 10.55 -0.88
CA CYS A 93 8.01 9.39 -1.71
C CYS A 93 6.75 9.56 -2.56
N CYS A 94 5.89 10.52 -2.23
CA CYS A 94 4.67 10.78 -2.98
C CYS A 94 5.01 11.34 -4.37
N SER A 95 4.84 10.53 -5.41
CA SER A 95 5.00 10.96 -6.81
C SER A 95 3.89 10.40 -7.69
N LEU A 96 3.38 11.25 -8.60
CA LEU A 96 2.38 10.84 -9.60
C LEU A 96 2.96 9.90 -10.67
N ALA A 97 4.28 9.88 -10.84
CA ALA A 97 4.93 8.97 -11.77
C ALA A 97 4.95 7.50 -11.29
N ASN A 98 4.52 7.26 -10.04
CA ASN A 98 4.64 5.99 -9.33
C ASN A 98 3.28 5.30 -9.10
N THR A 99 2.27 5.55 -9.95
CA THR A 99 0.97 4.87 -9.81
C THR A 99 1.16 3.35 -9.85
N GLY A 100 0.74 2.66 -8.78
CA GLY A 100 0.92 1.21 -8.62
C GLY A 100 2.29 0.76 -8.12
N SER A 101 3.27 1.66 -7.94
CA SER A 101 4.58 1.34 -7.35
C SER A 101 4.70 1.83 -5.90
N ASN A 102 5.89 1.69 -5.33
CA ASN A 102 6.21 2.17 -3.98
C ASN A 102 6.46 3.69 -4.07
N GLY A 103 5.72 4.49 -3.31
CA GLY A 103 5.68 5.96 -3.48
C GLY A 103 4.47 6.49 -4.26
N ASP A 104 3.45 5.66 -4.45
CA ASP A 104 2.17 6.11 -5.00
C ASP A 104 1.46 7.09 -4.04
N CYS A 105 1.00 8.22 -4.56
CA CYS A 105 0.22 9.21 -3.81
C CYS A 105 -1.24 8.80 -3.59
N ASN A 106 -1.65 7.61 -4.02
CA ASN A 106 -3.05 7.15 -3.88
C ASN A 106 -3.56 7.10 -2.44
N ASP A 107 -2.68 6.90 -1.45
CA ASP A 107 -3.06 6.89 -0.03
C ASP A 107 -2.94 8.27 0.64
N LEU A 108 -2.67 9.33 -0.14
CA LEU A 108 -2.58 10.70 0.38
C LEU A 108 -3.94 11.19 0.85
N VAL A 109 -3.95 11.80 2.03
CA VAL A 109 -5.08 12.58 2.54
C VAL A 109 -4.63 13.96 2.96
N VAL A 110 -5.51 14.94 2.78
CA VAL A 110 -5.25 16.34 3.08
C VAL A 110 -6.26 16.86 4.07
N ASN A 111 -5.80 17.74 4.95
CA ASN A 111 -6.66 18.53 5.83
C ASN A 111 -6.47 20.01 5.51
N PRO A 112 -7.34 20.62 4.69
CA PRO A 112 -7.20 22.01 4.27
C PRO A 112 -7.28 23.01 5.42
N ALA A 113 -8.08 22.72 6.44
CA ALA A 113 -8.24 23.62 7.59
C ALA A 113 -6.96 23.70 8.45
N LEU A 114 -6.15 22.64 8.45
CA LEU A 114 -4.89 22.57 9.20
C LEU A 114 -3.66 22.75 8.31
N GLU A 115 -3.83 22.91 7.00
CA GLU A 115 -2.74 22.95 6.01
C GLU A 115 -1.78 21.75 6.15
N LYS A 116 -2.35 20.54 6.27
CA LYS A 116 -1.59 19.30 6.49
C LYS A 116 -1.86 18.23 5.44
N CYS A 117 -0.85 17.40 5.22
CA CYS A 117 -0.89 16.19 4.41
C CYS A 117 -0.40 15.00 5.21
N ALA A 118 -1.01 13.86 4.99
CA ALA A 118 -0.67 12.60 5.63
C ALA A 118 -0.99 11.44 4.69
N PHE A 119 -0.71 10.22 5.14
CA PHE A 119 -1.16 9.01 4.47
C PHE A 119 -2.18 8.26 5.31
N VAL A 120 -3.01 7.46 4.66
CA VAL A 120 -3.72 6.34 5.29
C VAL A 120 -2.94 5.04 5.06
N GLU A 121 -3.26 3.98 5.80
CA GLU A 121 -2.63 2.67 5.58
C GLU A 121 -2.91 2.15 4.17
N THR A 122 -4.20 2.14 3.81
CA THR A 122 -4.70 1.72 2.50
C THR A 122 -5.96 2.51 2.17
N VAL A 123 -6.05 3.05 0.96
CA VAL A 123 -7.28 3.64 0.43
C VAL A 123 -8.39 2.59 0.30
N ASP A 124 -8.03 1.35 -0.06
CA ASP A 124 -8.95 0.22 -0.13
C ASP A 124 -9.40 -0.15 1.29
N GLY A 125 -10.63 0.22 1.65
CA GLY A 125 -11.22 0.03 2.98
C GLY A 125 -11.24 1.29 3.86
N CYS A 126 -10.77 2.43 3.36
CA CYS A 126 -10.79 3.71 4.07
C CYS A 126 -11.94 4.60 3.60
N GLU A 127 -13.18 4.17 3.87
CA GLU A 127 -14.37 4.91 3.43
C GLU A 127 -14.64 6.17 4.29
N ASN A 128 -14.26 6.13 5.57
CA ASN A 128 -14.47 7.24 6.50
C ASN A 128 -13.13 7.77 7.02
N LEU A 129 -12.83 9.02 6.68
CA LEU A 129 -11.70 9.76 7.24
C LEU A 129 -12.13 10.56 8.48
N PRO A 130 -11.22 10.80 9.44
CA PRO A 130 -11.50 11.70 10.55
C PRO A 130 -11.89 13.10 10.06
N ALA A 131 -12.70 13.80 10.86
CA ALA A 131 -13.25 15.10 10.48
C ALA A 131 -12.19 16.09 9.94
N GLY A 132 -12.49 16.69 8.78
CA GLY A 132 -11.63 17.66 8.10
C GLY A 132 -10.57 17.07 7.17
N TRP A 133 -10.30 15.76 7.26
CA TRP A 133 -9.48 15.06 6.29
C TRP A 133 -10.31 14.65 5.08
N LYS A 134 -9.68 14.71 3.90
CA LYS A 134 -10.28 14.25 2.64
C LYS A 134 -9.20 13.72 1.71
N PHE A 135 -9.59 12.82 0.81
CA PHE A 135 -8.74 12.47 -0.33
C PHE A 135 -8.61 13.68 -1.27
N PRO A 136 -7.41 13.98 -1.79
CA PRO A 136 -7.23 15.02 -2.78
C PRO A 136 -7.96 14.63 -4.08
N ASP A 137 -8.57 15.60 -4.74
CA ASP A 137 -9.14 15.38 -6.06
C ASP A 137 -8.02 15.35 -7.10
N PHE A 138 -7.83 14.19 -7.74
CA PHE A 138 -6.81 13.96 -8.76
C PHE A 138 -7.05 14.78 -10.04
N ASN A 139 -8.28 15.26 -10.27
CA ASN A 139 -8.65 16.09 -11.41
C ASN A 139 -8.63 17.59 -11.10
N ALA A 140 -8.41 17.97 -9.83
CA ALA A 140 -8.33 19.36 -9.40
C ALA A 140 -6.90 19.90 -9.51
N GLU A 141 -6.74 21.19 -9.19
CA GLU A 141 -5.48 21.97 -9.20
C GLU A 141 -4.28 21.31 -8.48
N TRP A 142 -4.52 20.26 -7.70
CA TRP A 142 -3.59 19.62 -6.78
C TRP A 142 -2.96 18.38 -7.43
N ASN A 143 -3.54 17.89 -8.53
CA ASN A 143 -3.12 16.69 -9.27
C ASN A 143 -2.87 15.48 -8.38
N GLY A 144 -3.55 15.33 -7.24
CA GLY A 144 -3.29 14.22 -6.30
C GLY A 144 -1.99 14.34 -5.51
N LEU A 145 -1.40 15.53 -5.41
CA LEU A 145 -0.24 15.83 -4.58
C LEU A 145 -0.62 16.64 -3.34
N CYS A 146 0.30 16.64 -2.37
CA CYS A 146 0.20 17.57 -1.24
C CYS A 146 0.45 19.00 -1.73
N PRO A 147 -0.41 19.97 -1.39
CA PRO A 147 -0.23 21.36 -1.82
C PRO A 147 1.07 21.98 -1.38
N LEU A 148 1.48 22.97 -2.16
CA LEU A 148 2.51 23.90 -1.72
C LEU A 148 2.08 24.62 -0.44
N GLY A 149 2.99 24.64 0.54
CA GLY A 149 2.76 25.25 1.85
C GLY A 149 2.15 24.31 2.90
N PHE A 150 1.56 23.18 2.49
CA PHE A 150 1.04 22.21 3.44
C PHE A 150 2.18 21.43 4.09
N LYS A 151 2.05 21.14 5.39
CA LYS A 151 3.04 20.38 6.15
C LYS A 151 2.71 18.89 6.13
N TRP A 152 3.70 18.08 5.75
CA TRP A 152 3.64 16.63 5.94
C TRP A 152 3.71 16.26 7.42
N ILE A 153 2.82 15.38 7.84
CA ILE A 153 2.95 14.63 9.08
C ILE A 153 3.37 13.20 8.76
N ASN A 154 4.22 12.62 9.60
CA ASN A 154 4.74 11.25 9.41
C ASN A 154 3.83 10.18 10.02
N GLU A 155 2.73 10.60 10.65
CA GLU A 155 1.74 9.72 11.26
C GLU A 155 0.73 9.28 10.20
N VAL A 156 0.38 7.99 10.25
CA VAL A 156 -0.70 7.46 9.43
C VAL A 156 -2.04 7.88 10.03
N VAL A 157 -2.91 8.44 9.21
CA VAL A 157 -4.27 8.79 9.59
C VAL A 157 -5.10 7.52 9.60
N GLU A 158 -5.60 7.15 10.78
CA GLU A 158 -6.47 6.00 10.94
C GLU A 158 -7.86 6.27 10.34
N CYS A 159 -8.29 5.36 9.49
CA CYS A 159 -9.65 5.36 8.95
C CYS A 159 -10.63 5.01 10.06
N GLN A 160 -11.75 5.72 10.13
CA GLN A 160 -12.79 5.43 11.10
C GLN A 160 -13.57 4.20 10.63
N PRO A 161 -13.94 3.27 11.54
CA PRO A 161 -14.78 2.15 11.18
C PRO A 161 -16.09 2.68 10.58
N LEU A 162 -16.59 2.00 9.55
CA LEU A 162 -17.95 2.23 9.06
C LEU A 162 -18.90 2.04 10.24
N ASN A 163 -19.50 3.13 10.70
CA ASN A 163 -20.50 3.09 11.75
C ASN A 163 -21.82 2.61 11.13
N TRP A 164 -21.87 1.34 10.72
CA TRP A 164 -23.05 0.71 10.10
C TRP A 164 -24.29 0.74 11.00
N ARG A 165 -24.15 1.16 12.27
CA ARG A 165 -25.24 1.29 13.23
C ARG A 165 -26.06 2.57 13.07
N ASP A 166 -25.54 3.60 12.42
CA ASP A 166 -26.31 4.84 12.27
C ASP A 166 -27.29 4.79 11.08
N ASP A 167 -27.12 3.84 10.15
CA ASP A 167 -28.03 3.59 9.02
C ASP A 167 -29.01 2.43 9.26
N ILE A 168 -28.88 1.71 10.38
CA ILE A 168 -30.05 1.05 10.95
C ILE A 168 -30.82 2.18 11.62
N GLU A 169 -31.57 2.94 10.79
CA GLU A 169 -32.85 3.45 11.27
C GLU A 169 -33.43 2.28 12.05
N VAL A 170 -33.53 2.45 13.36
CA VAL A 170 -34.29 1.56 14.21
C VAL A 170 -35.59 1.42 13.45
N VAL A 171 -35.79 0.28 12.80
CA VAL A 171 -37.08 -0.06 12.20
C VAL A 171 -37.97 0.03 13.41
N ASP A 172 -38.68 1.15 13.49
CA ASP A 172 -39.50 1.53 14.62
C ASP A 172 -40.21 0.25 15.04
N ASN A 173 -40.22 -0.02 16.35
CA ASN A 173 -40.88 -1.17 16.97
C ASN A 173 -42.35 -1.22 16.55
N ASN A 174 -42.59 -1.60 15.30
CA ASN A 174 -43.86 -1.58 14.65
C ASN A 174 -44.43 -2.93 15.03
N PRO A 175 -45.40 -2.98 15.95
CA PRO A 175 -45.96 -4.23 16.43
C PRO A 175 -46.50 -5.08 15.26
N LEU A 176 -46.85 -4.43 14.13
CA LEU A 176 -47.26 -5.10 12.91
C LEU A 176 -46.13 -5.94 12.29
N TYR A 177 -44.89 -5.43 12.26
CA TYR A 177 -43.76 -6.15 11.67
C TYR A 177 -43.38 -7.36 12.53
N MET A 178 -43.36 -7.19 13.86
CA MET A 178 -43.14 -8.30 14.80
C MET A 178 -44.24 -9.37 14.70
N ALA A 179 -45.50 -8.97 14.51
CA ALA A 179 -46.62 -9.90 14.29
C ALA A 179 -46.46 -10.67 12.96
N ILE A 180 -46.04 -10.01 11.88
CA ILE A 180 -45.81 -10.65 10.58
C ILE A 180 -44.68 -11.69 10.67
N VAL A 181 -43.56 -11.35 11.32
CA VAL A 181 -42.43 -12.28 11.50
C VAL A 181 -42.85 -13.49 12.34
N LEU A 182 -43.59 -13.28 13.43
CA LEU A 182 -44.13 -14.37 14.26
C LEU A 182 -45.07 -15.29 13.48
N VAL A 183 -46.00 -14.73 12.70
CA VAL A 183 -46.92 -15.51 11.86
C VAL A 183 -46.14 -16.32 10.82
N ALA A 184 -45.12 -15.73 10.18
CA ALA A 184 -44.29 -16.42 9.19
C ALA A 184 -43.49 -17.58 9.81
N MET A 185 -42.92 -17.39 11.01
CA MET A 185 -42.21 -18.45 11.74
C MET A 185 -43.14 -19.60 12.14
N VAL A 186 -44.33 -19.28 12.64
CA VAL A 186 -45.35 -20.30 12.97
C VAL A 186 -45.78 -21.04 11.70
N PHE A 187 -45.97 -20.35 10.58
CA PHE A 187 -46.29 -20.99 9.30
C PHE A 187 -45.17 -21.92 8.83
N ALA A 188 -43.91 -21.50 8.91
CA ALA A 188 -42.77 -22.34 8.56
C ALA A 188 -42.72 -23.61 9.42
N LEU A 189 -42.94 -23.49 10.73
CA LEU A 189 -42.98 -24.63 11.65
C LEU A 189 -44.17 -25.57 11.36
N LEU A 190 -45.32 -25.04 10.94
CA LEU A 190 -46.50 -25.84 10.62
C LEU A 190 -46.43 -26.49 9.21
N VAL A 191 -45.71 -25.88 8.27
CA VAL A 191 -45.55 -26.39 6.89
C VAL A 191 -44.48 -27.48 6.81
N VAL A 192 -43.58 -27.61 7.80
CA VAL A 192 -42.73 -28.80 7.97
C VAL A 192 -43.57 -29.98 8.48
N LYS A 193 -44.53 -30.42 7.65
CA LYS A 193 -45.41 -31.55 7.90
C LYS A 193 -44.85 -32.79 7.20
N LYS A 194 -44.36 -33.70 8.05
CA LYS A 194 -44.05 -35.13 7.85
C LYS A 194 -42.94 -35.47 6.85
N PRO A 195 -41.76 -35.95 7.32
CA PRO A 195 -40.83 -36.66 6.46
C PRO A 195 -41.52 -37.88 5.86
N ARG A 196 -41.53 -38.01 4.53
CA ARG A 196 -41.97 -39.25 3.88
C ARG A 196 -40.99 -40.36 4.27
N PRO A 197 -41.45 -41.55 4.70
CA PRO A 197 -40.55 -42.65 5.00
C PRO A 197 -39.85 -43.08 3.71
N TRP A 198 -38.53 -42.92 3.66
CA TRP A 198 -37.69 -43.44 2.58
C TRP A 198 -37.69 -44.97 2.68
N LYS A 199 -38.26 -45.66 1.68
CA LYS A 199 -38.06 -47.09 1.49
C LYS A 199 -36.84 -47.28 0.60
N PHE A 200 -35.73 -47.72 1.19
CA PHE A 200 -34.60 -48.25 0.42
C PHE A 200 -34.99 -49.63 -0.13
N LYS A 201 -34.73 -49.84 -1.42
CA LYS A 201 -34.83 -51.12 -2.12
C LYS A 201 -33.43 -51.53 -2.55
#